data_AF-A0A371F550-F1
#
_entry.id   AF-A0A371F550-F1
#
_cell.length_a   1.000
_cell.length_b   1.000
_cell.length_c   1.000
_cell.angle_alpha   90.00
_cell.angle_beta   90.00
_cell.angle_gamma   90.00
#
_symmetry.space_group_name_H-M   'P 1'
#
loop_
_entity.id
_entity.type
_entity.pdbx_description
1 polymer ?
#
loop_
_entity_poly.entity_id
_entity_poly.type
_entity_poly.pdbx_seq_one_letter_code
_entity_poly.pdbx_strand_id
1 'polypeptide(L)'
;MDQLYITLNPHTSLFLSTDAKRLIGRRFSDSMVQKEISSMILAKMREIAESFLRSTVKNAVITVPAYFNDSQHQATKDADVIAGLNVL
;
A
#
# COMPACT_ATOMS: atom_id res chain seq x y z
N MET A 1 -14.20 -19.94 -15.58
CA MET A 1 -12.92 -20.10 -16.30
C MET A 1 -12.28 -18.74 -16.42
N ASP A 2 -11.70 -18.22 -15.32
CA ASP A 2 -10.87 -17.01 -15.36
C ASP A 2 -9.65 -17.24 -14.45
N GLN A 3 -8.48 -17.33 -15.10
CA GLN A 3 -7.10 -17.24 -14.56
C GLN A 3 -6.82 -17.91 -13.21
N LEU A 4 -6.59 -19.23 -13.18
CA LEU A 4 -5.29 -19.90 -13.38
C LEU A 4 -4.25 -19.64 -12.26
N TYR A 5 -4.22 -20.58 -11.32
CA TYR A 5 -3.06 -21.07 -10.56
C TYR A 5 -2.16 -20.03 -9.85
N ILE A 6 -2.57 -19.67 -8.65
CA ILE A 6 -1.78 -18.98 -7.62
C ILE A 6 -0.77 -19.96 -6.92
N THR A 7 -0.56 -21.17 -7.44
CA THR A 7 -0.02 -22.29 -6.63
C THR A 7 1.49 -22.56 -6.75
N LEU A 8 2.34 -21.65 -7.25
CA LEU A 8 3.73 -22.04 -7.63
C LEU A 8 4.89 -21.11 -7.27
N ASN A 9 4.73 -20.00 -6.53
CA ASN A 9 5.91 -19.18 -6.16
C ASN A 9 5.82 -18.51 -4.76
N PRO A 10 6.51 -19.04 -3.73
CA PRO A 10 6.30 -18.70 -2.31
C PRO A 10 7.07 -17.48 -1.74
N HIS A 11 7.76 -16.65 -2.52
CA HIS A 11 8.62 -15.60 -1.94
C HIS A 11 8.17 -14.13 -2.06
N THR A 12 7.27 -13.74 -2.97
CA THR A 12 6.80 -12.33 -3.06
C THR A 12 5.56 -12.23 -3.95
N SER A 13 4.45 -12.84 -3.55
CA SER A 13 3.21 -12.80 -4.32
C SER A 13 2.36 -11.57 -3.94
N LEU A 14 2.52 -10.48 -4.69
CA LEU A 14 1.58 -9.35 -4.65
C LEU A 14 0.37 -9.68 -5.53
N PHE A 15 -0.59 -10.43 -4.97
CA PHE A 15 -1.90 -10.60 -5.59
C PHE A 15 -2.77 -9.40 -5.23
N LEU A 16 -3.37 -8.75 -6.23
CA LEU A 16 -4.74 -8.24 -6.24
C LEU A 16 -5.05 -7.76 -7.68
N SER A 17 -6.04 -8.40 -8.28
CA SER A 17 -6.30 -8.58 -9.72
C SER A 17 -6.81 -7.35 -10.48
N THR A 18 -6.44 -6.12 -10.09
CA THR A 18 -6.71 -4.93 -10.92
C THR A 18 -5.66 -3.84 -10.76
N ASP A 19 -5.26 -3.52 -9.53
CA ASP A 19 -4.25 -2.48 -9.27
C ASP A 19 -2.82 -2.92 -9.59
N ALA A 20 -2.46 -4.17 -9.28
CA ALA A 20 -1.13 -4.68 -9.61
C ALA A 20 -0.87 -4.73 -11.13
N LYS A 21 -1.94 -4.79 -11.95
CA LYS A 21 -1.84 -4.76 -13.41
C LYS A 21 -1.28 -3.43 -13.93
N ARG A 22 -1.48 -2.33 -13.20
CA ARG A 22 -0.91 -1.00 -13.50
C ARG A 22 0.59 -0.90 -13.22
N LEU A 23 1.13 -1.85 -12.45
CA LEU A 23 2.55 -1.89 -12.06
C LEU A 23 3.36 -2.86 -12.95
N ILE A 24 2.71 -3.64 -13.81
CA ILE A 24 3.38 -4.58 -14.72
C ILE A 24 4.28 -3.81 -15.68
N GLY A 25 5.59 -4.09 -15.62
CA GLY A 25 6.62 -3.46 -16.46
C GLY A 25 7.30 -2.23 -15.85
N ARG A 26 6.88 -1.77 -14.66
CA ARG A 26 7.53 -0.65 -13.95
C ARG A 26 8.57 -1.15 -12.96
N ARG A 27 9.61 -0.36 -12.68
CA ARG A 27 10.66 -0.75 -11.73
C ARG A 27 10.24 -0.38 -10.32
N PHE A 28 10.54 -1.25 -9.34
CA PHE A 28 10.32 -0.94 -7.92
C PHE A 28 11.17 0.25 -7.44
N SER A 29 12.24 0.60 -8.16
CA SER A 29 13.02 1.81 -7.91
C SER A 29 12.25 3.11 -8.18
N ASP A 30 11.14 3.05 -8.90
CA ASP A 30 10.37 4.24 -9.26
C ASP A 30 9.57 4.72 -8.04
N SER A 31 9.82 5.96 -7.62
CA SER A 31 9.15 6.58 -6.46
C SER A 31 7.62 6.49 -6.54
N MET A 32 7.05 6.61 -7.74
CA MET A 32 5.60 6.48 -7.97
C MET A 32 5.09 5.06 -7.66
N VAL A 33 5.83 4.02 -8.03
CA VAL A 33 5.46 2.61 -7.77
C VAL A 33 5.53 2.32 -6.28
N GLN A 34 6.55 2.83 -5.58
CA GLN A 34 6.68 2.67 -4.13
C GLN A 34 5.49 3.30 -3.41
N LYS A 35 5.13 4.53 -3.78
CA LYS A 35 3.98 5.25 -3.21
C LYS A 35 2.65 4.52 -3.45
N GLU A 36 2.43 4.00 -4.65
CA GLU A 36 1.21 3.27 -5.00
C GLU A 36 1.11 1.96 -4.21
N ILE A 37 2.19 1.18 -4.12
CA ILE A 37 2.24 -0.05 -3.29
C ILE A 37 2.00 0.27 -1.81
N SER A 38 2.66 1.30 -1.28
CA SER A 38 2.46 1.74 0.11
C SER A 38 1.00 2.11 0.38
N SER A 39 0.36 2.84 -0.54
CA SER A 39 -1.05 3.22 -0.39
C SER A 39 -2.00 2.01 -0.36
N MET A 40 -1.73 0.98 -1.19
CA MET A 40 -2.51 -0.25 -1.20
C MET A 40 -2.39 -1.01 0.14
N ILE A 41 -1.19 -1.07 0.71
CA ILE A 41 -0.96 -1.72 2.01
C ILE A 41 -1.74 -0.97 3.10
N LEU A 42 -1.67 0.36 3.11
CA LEU A 42 -2.35 1.19 4.10
C LEU A 42 -3.87 1.10 3.98
N ALA A 43 -4.40 1.08 2.76
CA ALA A 43 -5.83 0.87 2.51
C ALA A 43 -6.30 -0.49 3.05
N LYS A 44 -5.48 -1.55 2.88
CA LYS A 44 -5.80 -2.87 3.42
C LYS A 44 -5.75 -2.89 4.95
N MET A 45 -4.76 -2.23 5.56
CA MET A 45 -4.68 -2.10 7.01
C MET A 45 -5.87 -1.34 7.59
N ARG A 46 -6.34 -0.29 6.90
CA ARG A 46 -7.58 0.41 7.26
C ARG A 46 -8.77 -0.55 7.21
N GLU A 47 -8.96 -1.29 6.12
CA GLU A 47 -10.08 -2.22 5.97
C GLU A 47 -10.12 -3.26 7.11
N ILE A 48 -8.95 -3.79 7.50
CA ILE A 48 -8.84 -4.73 8.63
C ILE A 48 -9.22 -4.04 9.95
N ALA A 49 -8.71 -2.84 10.20
CA ALA A 49 -9.02 -2.07 11.41
C ALA A 49 -10.51 -1.68 11.49
N GLU A 50 -11.11 -1.27 10.37
CA GLU A 50 -12.54 -0.92 10.28
C GLU A 50 -13.43 -2.16 10.49
N SER A 51 -13.03 -3.31 9.96
CA SER A 51 -13.71 -4.59 10.19
C SER A 51 -13.67 -5.00 11.67
N PHE A 52 -12.52 -4.80 12.33
CA PHE A 52 -12.33 -5.11 13.74
C PHE A 52 -13.10 -4.14 14.66
N LEU A 53 -13.02 -2.84 14.40
CA LEU A 53 -13.62 -1.80 15.23
C LEU A 53 -15.09 -1.49 14.88
N ARG A 54 -15.60 -2.05 13.77
CA ARG A 54 -16.93 -1.75 13.20
C ARG A 54 -17.24 -0.26 13.04
N SER A 55 -16.20 0.54 12.82
CA SER A 55 -16.27 1.99 12.71
C SER A 55 -15.22 2.49 11.72
N THR A 56 -15.49 3.65 11.10
CA THR A 56 -14.60 4.24 10.09
C THR A 56 -13.34 4.80 10.73
N VAL A 57 -12.18 4.39 10.21
CA VAL A 57 -10.87 4.85 10.71
C VAL A 57 -10.35 5.93 9.78
N LYS A 58 -10.28 7.16 10.29
CA LYS A 58 -9.83 8.34 9.51
C LYS A 58 -8.44 8.84 9.89
N ASN A 59 -8.00 8.60 11.13
CA ASN A 59 -6.71 9.07 11.62
C ASN A 59 -5.79 7.89 11.91
N ALA A 60 -4.53 8.00 11.55
CA ALA A 60 -3.52 6.97 11.80
C ALA A 60 -2.17 7.59 12.16
N VAL A 61 -1.35 6.86 12.92
CA VAL A 61 0.06 7.21 13.14
C VAL A 61 0.88 6.15 12.43
N ILE A 62 1.76 6.57 11.53
CA ILE A 62 2.62 5.68 10.75
C ILE A 62 4.05 5.85 11.21
N THR A 63 4.70 4.74 11.49
CA THR A 63 6.11 4.73 11.86
C THR A 63 6.97 4.81 10.61
N VAL A 64 7.97 5.70 10.64
CA VAL A 64 8.93 5.91 9.56
C VAL A 64 10.35 5.71 10.12
N PRO A 65 11.25 5.06 9.38
CA PRO A 65 12.62 4.85 9.86
C PRO A 65 13.38 6.16 10.02
N ALA A 66 14.26 6.24 11.02
CA ALA A 66 15.03 7.47 11.32
C ALA A 66 16.02 7.90 10.22
N TYR A 67 16.30 7.04 9.25
CA TYR A 67 17.20 7.32 8.12
C TYR A 67 16.46 7.82 6.86
N PHE A 68 15.14 7.97 6.91
CA PHE A 68 14.39 8.54 5.78
C PHE A 68 14.80 10.00 5.56
N ASN A 69 14.92 10.37 4.28
CA ASN A 69 15.08 11.76 3.91
C ASN A 69 13.70 12.43 3.70
N ASP A 70 13.68 13.76 3.64
CA ASP A 70 12.43 14.54 3.53
C ASP A 70 11.55 14.11 2.35
N SER A 71 12.15 13.72 1.22
CA SER A 71 11.40 13.27 0.04
C SER A 71 10.67 11.94 0.27
N GLN A 72 11.28 11.03 1.05
CA GLN A 72 10.67 9.77 1.42
C GLN A 72 9.58 9.97 2.49
N HIS A 73 9.80 10.87 3.44
CA HIS A 73 8.76 11.28 4.40
C HIS A 73 7.54 11.86 3.68
N GLN A 74 7.75 12.71 2.67
CA GLN A 74 6.66 13.27 1.88
C GLN A 74 5.96 12.19 1.03
N ALA A 75 6.70 11.24 0.46
CA ALA A 75 6.13 10.13 -0.29
C ALA A 75 5.23 9.25 0.59
N THR A 76 5.60 9.02 1.86
CA THR A 76 4.75 8.33 2.84
C THR A 76 3.48 9.13 3.13
N LYS A 77 3.60 10.42 3.46
CA LYS A 77 2.42 11.29 3.69
C LYS A 77 1.45 11.30 2.51
N ASP A 78 1.98 11.36 1.29
CA ASP A 78 1.12 11.35 0.12
C ASP A 78 0.47 9.98 -0.12
N ALA A 79 1.14 8.88 0.23
CA ALA A 79 0.54 7.54 0.17
C ALA A 79 -0.65 7.43 1.14
N ASP A 80 -0.57 8.13 2.28
CA ASP A 80 -1.64 8.18 3.28
C ASP A 80 -2.88 8.90 2.75
N VAL A 81 -2.67 10.03 2.05
CA VAL A 81 -3.76 10.75 1.37
C VAL A 81 -4.44 9.88 0.33
N ILE A 82 -3.67 9.12 -0.46
CA ILE A 82 -4.20 8.17 -1.46
C ILE A 82 -4.96 7.03 -0.78
N ALA A 83 -4.47 6.55 0.37
CA ALA A 83 -5.15 5.54 1.16
C ALA A 83 -6.41 6.07 1.87
N GLY A 84 -6.63 7.40 1.90
CA GLY A 84 -7.75 8.03 2.58
C GLY A 84 -7.62 8.06 4.11
N LEU A 85 -6.38 8.17 4.59
CA LEU A 85 -6.04 8.30 6.01
C LEU A 85 -5.40 9.68 6.26
N ASN A 86 -5.73 10.28 7.40
CA ASN A 86 -5.06 11.47 7.92
C ASN A 86 -3.95 11.04 8.87
N VAL A 87 -2.70 11.28 8.48
CA VAL A 87 -1.54 10.94 9.29
C VAL A 87 -1.06 12.14 10.09
N LEU A 88 -0.96 11.92 11.40
CA LEU A 88 -0.61 12.91 12.43
C LEU A 88 0.90 12.99 12.64
#